data_AF-E0PGP6-F1
#
_entry.id   AF-E0PGP6-F1
#
_cell.length_a   1.000
_cell.length_b   1.000
_cell.length_c   1.000
_cell.angle_alpha   90.00
_cell.angle_beta   90.00
_cell.angle_gamma   90.00
#
_symmetry.space_group_name_H-M   'P 1'
#
loop_
_entity.id
_entity.type
_entity.pdbx_description
1 polymer ?
#
loop_
_entity_poly.entity_id
_entity_poly.type
_entity_poly.pdbx_seq_one_letter_code
_entity_poly.pdbx_strand_id
1 'polypeptide(L)'
;MLSLNYTRTEEYKAIIEQYIEVMNKLKQYAVWQTDKQVVRDFAIKTQEALKSRLSSYLDFNINNAQAKMFGIKKRYTNAKPIIDNPQVELLNRQDFDLKLSMMDANQVKDMLKDESINFSDYELLKIQSVYKDDMGIDRLVREQKSKNTNAFENDPDYIRYAEDLAVLRQVKVAGLGLVYLPDDNEQGYQTFNLELYNHGMNSQQIDERINTLKKLLTTIKNAGYPSITPEFEQLKQEQPSKKEKTLEFEEFDERIFKGSPKYDTVVRFKYLRERFTDDQNGGRWDYRRDDYNVISHWEYLENKQQQRLLNDKKYAEAYHKAEQQSKQNSKDD
;
A
#
# COMPACT_ATOMS: atom_id res chain seq x y z
N MET A 1 12.98 20.66 2.50
CA MET A 1 13.23 20.66 1.04
C MET A 1 12.58 19.41 0.49
N LEU A 2 11.72 19.50 -0.53
CA LEU A 2 11.00 18.33 -1.07
C LEU A 2 11.99 17.40 -1.78
N SER A 3 12.01 16.12 -1.41
CA SER A 3 13.01 15.17 -1.94
C SER A 3 12.77 14.80 -3.41
N LEU A 4 11.52 14.83 -3.88
CA LEU A 4 11.09 14.58 -5.27
C LEU A 4 11.78 13.39 -5.97
N ASN A 5 12.05 12.31 -5.23
CA ASN A 5 12.91 11.21 -5.71
C ASN A 5 12.39 10.55 -7.00
N TYR A 6 11.07 10.50 -7.20
CA TYR A 6 10.45 9.96 -8.40
C TYR A 6 10.91 10.69 -9.68
N THR A 7 11.23 11.97 -9.60
CA THR A 7 11.65 12.78 -10.76
C THR A 7 13.04 12.41 -11.29
N ARG A 8 13.81 11.62 -10.53
CA ARG A 8 15.20 11.23 -10.85
C ARG A 8 15.32 9.81 -11.44
N THR A 9 14.20 9.17 -11.75
CA THR A 9 14.19 7.81 -12.32
C THR A 9 14.31 7.82 -13.84
N GLU A 10 14.90 6.76 -14.42
CA GLU A 10 15.00 6.63 -15.89
C GLU A 10 13.63 6.55 -16.56
N GLU A 11 12.62 5.95 -15.93
CA GLU A 11 11.26 5.90 -16.48
C GLU A 11 10.63 7.30 -16.55
N TYR A 12 10.83 8.12 -15.51
CA TYR A 12 10.36 9.50 -15.52
C TYR A 12 11.04 10.31 -16.63
N LYS A 13 12.35 10.15 -16.76
CA LYS A 13 13.13 10.77 -17.82
C LYS A 13 12.65 10.34 -19.21
N ALA A 14 12.36 9.05 -19.41
CA ALA A 14 11.83 8.55 -20.68
C ALA A 14 10.47 9.19 -21.04
N ILE A 15 9.63 9.52 -20.06
CA ILE A 15 8.38 10.27 -20.28
C ILE A 15 8.67 11.69 -20.79
N ILE A 16 9.65 12.38 -20.21
CA ILE A 16 10.05 13.73 -20.64
C ILE A 16 10.72 13.69 -22.02
N GLU A 17 11.57 12.70 -22.30
CA GLU A 17 12.18 12.51 -23.62
C GLU A 17 11.11 12.27 -24.69
N GLN A 18 10.11 11.44 -24.40
CA GLN A 18 8.97 11.24 -25.29
C GLN A 18 8.20 12.55 -25.54
N TYR A 19 8.00 13.39 -24.51
CA TYR A 19 7.40 14.72 -24.72
C TYR A 19 8.27 15.60 -25.65
N ILE A 20 9.59 15.58 -25.49
CA ILE A 20 10.52 16.33 -26.35
C ILE A 20 10.43 15.85 -27.81
N GLU A 21 10.37 14.53 -28.05
CA GLU A 21 10.19 13.97 -29.40
C GLU A 21 8.90 14.46 -30.05
N VAL A 22 7.82 14.52 -29.28
CA VAL A 22 6.50 14.99 -29.74
C VAL A 22 6.54 16.46 -30.08
N MET A 23 7.20 17.29 -29.27
CA MET A 23 7.42 18.71 -29.56
C MET A 23 8.23 18.92 -30.84
N ASN A 24 9.27 18.09 -31.07
CA ASN A 24 10.02 18.12 -32.34
C ASN A 24 9.14 17.74 -33.54
N LYS A 25 8.22 16.79 -33.37
CA LYS A 25 7.29 16.40 -34.44
C LYS A 25 6.28 17.51 -34.75
N LEU A 26 5.75 18.17 -33.71
CA LEU A 26 4.88 19.34 -33.87
C LEU A 26 5.60 20.49 -34.59
N LYS A 27 6.89 20.72 -34.27
CA LYS A 27 7.73 21.67 -35.00
C LYS A 27 7.84 21.31 -36.49
N GLN A 28 8.08 20.04 -36.83
CA GLN A 28 8.13 19.59 -38.23
C GLN A 28 6.81 19.86 -38.97
N TYR A 29 5.67 19.58 -38.33
CA TYR A 29 4.36 19.86 -38.94
C TYR A 29 4.13 21.34 -39.21
N ALA A 30 4.62 22.23 -38.34
CA ALA A 30 4.58 23.66 -38.58
C ALA A 30 5.42 24.07 -39.81
N VAL A 31 6.62 23.49 -39.98
CA VAL A 31 7.49 23.74 -41.14
C VAL A 31 6.87 23.21 -42.44
N TRP A 32 6.27 22.01 -42.39
CA TRP A 32 5.63 21.39 -43.54
C TRP A 32 4.26 21.97 -43.89
N GLN A 33 3.78 22.96 -43.12
CA GLN A 33 2.44 23.53 -43.26
C GLN A 33 1.36 22.42 -43.30
N THR A 34 1.53 21.40 -42.46
CA THR A 34 0.62 20.26 -42.40
C THR A 34 -0.78 20.73 -42.00
N ASP A 35 -1.80 20.06 -42.54
CA ASP A 35 -3.20 20.37 -42.25
C ASP A 35 -3.47 20.44 -40.74
N LYS A 36 -4.19 21.49 -40.32
CA LYS A 36 -4.44 21.78 -38.90
C LYS A 36 -5.18 20.65 -38.19
N GLN A 37 -6.07 19.93 -38.88
CA GLN A 37 -6.79 18.81 -38.30
C GLN A 37 -5.85 17.64 -38.02
N VAL A 38 -4.93 17.34 -38.94
CA VAL A 38 -3.92 16.29 -38.75
C VAL A 38 -3.01 16.61 -37.55
N VAL A 39 -2.57 17.86 -37.42
CA VAL A 39 -1.75 18.29 -36.27
C VAL A 39 -2.53 18.17 -34.96
N ARG A 40 -3.81 18.56 -34.97
CA ARG A 40 -4.70 18.48 -33.81
C ARG A 40 -4.93 17.03 -33.37
N ASP A 41 -5.22 16.14 -34.31
CA ASP A 41 -5.47 14.72 -34.03
C ASP A 41 -4.22 14.02 -33.49
N PHE A 42 -3.04 14.36 -34.04
CA PHE A 42 -1.76 13.90 -33.51
C PHE A 42 -1.53 14.39 -32.07
N ALA A 43 -1.85 15.65 -31.78
CA ALA A 43 -1.70 16.21 -30.43
C ALA A 43 -2.65 15.54 -29.41
N ILE A 44 -3.91 15.22 -29.77
CA ILE A 44 -4.83 14.44 -28.90
C ILE A 44 -4.22 13.07 -28.64
N LYS A 45 -3.91 12.40 -29.76
CA LYS A 45 -3.15 11.17 -29.89
C LYS A 45 -2.16 11.02 -28.76
N THR A 46 -1.18 11.90 -28.84
CA THR A 46 0.01 11.77 -28.01
C THR A 46 -0.17 12.36 -26.62
N GLN A 47 -1.04 13.34 -26.43
CA GLN A 47 -1.38 13.84 -25.10
C GLN A 47 -2.01 12.75 -24.24
N GLU A 48 -2.95 11.98 -24.79
CA GLU A 48 -3.58 10.85 -24.09
C GLU A 48 -2.55 9.77 -23.75
N ALA A 49 -1.66 9.44 -24.69
CA ALA A 49 -0.59 8.47 -24.47
C ALA A 49 0.38 8.92 -23.36
N LEU A 50 0.85 10.16 -23.40
CA LEU A 50 1.73 10.73 -22.38
C LEU A 50 1.04 10.81 -21.01
N LYS A 51 -0.22 11.23 -20.96
CA LYS A 51 -1.01 11.29 -19.73
C LYS A 51 -1.18 9.91 -19.12
N SER A 52 -1.49 8.89 -19.93
CA SER A 52 -1.61 7.50 -19.49
C SER A 52 -0.30 6.95 -18.93
N ARG A 53 0.82 7.20 -19.63
CA ARG A 53 2.15 6.77 -19.19
C ARG A 53 2.56 7.43 -17.87
N LEU A 54 2.39 8.75 -17.77
CA LEU A 54 2.67 9.49 -16.54
C LEU A 54 1.79 9.01 -15.39
N SER A 55 0.48 8.85 -15.60
CA SER A 55 -0.43 8.34 -14.57
C SER A 55 0.00 6.95 -14.08
N SER A 56 0.34 6.04 -15.00
CA SER A 56 0.77 4.68 -14.65
C SER A 56 2.06 4.69 -13.82
N TYR A 57 3.01 5.56 -14.19
CA TYR A 57 4.24 5.76 -13.44
C TYR A 57 3.98 6.32 -12.03
N LEU A 58 3.09 7.31 -11.91
CA LEU A 58 2.72 7.89 -10.62
C LEU A 58 1.97 6.87 -9.74
N ASP A 59 1.07 6.07 -10.32
CA ASP A 59 0.35 5.01 -9.63
C ASP A 59 1.29 3.96 -9.03
N PHE A 60 2.30 3.55 -9.80
CA PHE A 60 3.34 2.67 -9.30
C PHE A 60 4.06 3.26 -8.06
N ASN A 61 4.48 4.52 -8.14
CA ASN A 61 5.18 5.18 -7.03
C ASN A 61 4.28 5.40 -5.81
N ILE A 62 3.00 5.75 -6.01
CA ILE A 62 2.01 5.88 -4.93
C ILE A 62 1.84 4.53 -4.22
N ASN A 63 1.64 3.46 -4.98
CA ASN A 63 1.46 2.12 -4.42
C ASN A 63 2.72 1.66 -3.66
N ASN A 64 3.92 1.95 -4.17
CA ASN A 64 5.18 1.64 -3.51
C ASN A 64 5.31 2.40 -2.18
N ALA A 65 5.07 3.72 -2.17
CA ALA A 65 5.10 4.53 -0.95
C ALA A 65 4.09 4.01 0.08
N GLN A 66 2.86 3.68 -0.33
CA GLN A 66 1.85 3.09 0.54
C GLN A 66 2.28 1.74 1.12
N ALA A 67 2.90 0.88 0.31
CA ALA A 67 3.41 -0.42 0.76
C ALA A 67 4.54 -0.26 1.79
N LYS A 68 5.48 0.68 1.57
CA LYS A 68 6.55 0.98 2.53
C LYS A 68 6.00 1.56 3.83
N MET A 69 5.07 2.51 3.77
CA MET A 69 4.37 3.05 4.94
C MET A 69 3.61 1.96 5.72
N PHE A 70 2.92 1.06 5.00
CA PHE A 70 2.25 -0.08 5.61
C PHE A 70 3.24 -1.04 6.28
N GLY A 71 4.38 -1.29 5.64
CA GLY A 71 5.48 -2.08 6.21
C GLY A 71 6.01 -1.47 7.50
N ILE A 72 6.22 -0.14 7.55
CA ILE A 72 6.62 0.57 8.76
C ILE A 72 5.54 0.43 9.83
N LYS A 73 4.29 0.74 9.52
CA LYS A 73 3.16 0.58 10.44
C LYS A 73 3.11 -0.83 11.03
N LYS A 74 3.25 -1.85 10.17
CA LYS A 74 3.30 -3.26 10.59
C LYS A 74 4.51 -3.55 11.48
N ARG A 75 5.69 -2.98 11.20
CA ARG A 75 6.86 -3.10 12.08
C ARG A 75 6.58 -2.51 13.44
N TYR A 76 5.97 -1.33 13.58
CA TYR A 76 5.65 -0.77 14.90
C TYR A 76 4.54 -1.56 15.61
N THR A 77 3.51 -2.00 14.88
CA THR A 77 2.45 -2.86 15.43
C THR A 77 2.98 -4.23 15.88
N ASN A 78 4.00 -4.76 15.19
CA ASN A 78 4.61 -6.06 15.47
C ASN A 78 5.90 -5.97 16.32
N ALA A 79 6.47 -4.77 16.49
CA ALA A 79 7.58 -4.48 17.39
C ALA A 79 7.11 -4.37 18.85
N LYS A 80 5.90 -4.86 19.13
CA LYS A 80 5.65 -5.51 20.42
C LYS A 80 6.86 -6.41 20.68
N PRO A 81 7.53 -6.29 21.84
CA PRO A 81 8.73 -7.04 22.11
C PRO A 81 8.42 -8.51 21.83
N ILE A 82 9.10 -9.10 20.85
CA ILE A 82 9.21 -10.54 20.79
C ILE A 82 9.95 -10.86 22.09
N ILE A 83 9.18 -11.36 23.05
CA ILE A 83 9.71 -11.73 24.34
C ILE A 83 10.60 -12.94 24.08
N ASP A 84 11.91 -12.69 23.95
CA ASP A 84 12.91 -13.73 23.69
C ASP A 84 12.95 -14.76 24.85
N ASN A 85 12.47 -14.39 26.05
CA ASN A 85 12.37 -15.28 27.20
C ASN A 85 11.03 -15.11 27.98
N PRO A 86 10.09 -16.06 27.85
CA PRO A 86 8.80 -16.02 28.55
C PRO A 86 8.88 -15.92 30.07
N GLN A 87 9.97 -16.41 30.68
CA GLN A 87 10.14 -16.38 32.14
C GLN A 87 10.49 -14.98 32.64
N VAL A 88 11.32 -14.25 31.89
CA VAL A 88 11.70 -12.87 32.22
C VAL A 88 10.49 -11.96 32.13
N GLU A 89 9.64 -12.14 31.12
CA GLU A 89 8.39 -11.39 31.00
C GLU A 89 7.43 -11.68 32.15
N LEU A 90 7.30 -12.94 32.57
CA LEU A 90 6.43 -13.28 33.69
C LEU A 90 6.89 -12.57 34.98
N LEU A 91 8.21 -12.51 35.22
CA LEU A 91 8.79 -11.79 36.36
C LEU A 91 8.54 -10.27 36.24
N ASN A 92 8.78 -9.68 35.06
CA ASN A 92 8.50 -8.26 34.83
C ASN A 92 7.02 -7.90 35.09
N ARG A 93 6.09 -8.77 34.70
CA ARG A 93 4.66 -8.59 34.97
C ARG A 93 4.32 -8.70 36.44
N GLN A 94 4.95 -9.64 37.17
CA GLN A 94 4.77 -9.78 38.61
C GLN A 94 5.32 -8.57 39.37
N ASP A 95 6.50 -8.10 38.99
CA ASP A 95 7.12 -6.91 39.58
C ASP A 95 6.27 -5.66 39.31
N PHE A 96 5.73 -5.53 38.09
CA PHE A 96 4.82 -4.46 37.75
C PHE A 96 3.51 -4.55 38.56
N ASP A 97 2.89 -5.72 38.66
CA ASP A 97 1.67 -5.94 39.43
C ASP A 97 1.89 -5.59 40.91
N LEU A 98 3.03 -5.97 41.48
CA LEU A 98 3.41 -5.61 42.85
C LEU A 98 3.58 -4.11 42.99
N LYS A 99 4.33 -3.48 42.08
CA LYS A 99 4.57 -2.03 42.09
C LYS A 99 3.25 -1.26 41.99
N LEU A 100 2.37 -1.66 41.07
CA LEU A 100 1.06 -1.04 40.88
C LEU A 100 0.17 -1.21 42.11
N SER A 101 0.23 -2.37 42.79
CA SER A 101 -0.55 -2.61 44.01
C SER A 101 -0.19 -1.68 45.17
N MET A 102 1.02 -1.12 45.15
CA MET A 102 1.53 -0.19 46.16
C MET A 102 1.31 1.28 45.80
N MET A 103 0.84 1.57 44.57
CA MET A 103 0.65 2.94 44.09
C MET A 103 -0.74 3.48 44.42
N ASP A 104 -0.82 4.75 44.76
CA ASP A 104 -2.09 5.48 44.78
C ASP A 104 -2.44 6.07 43.40
N ALA A 105 -3.67 6.56 43.26
CA ALA A 105 -4.17 7.08 42.00
C ALA A 105 -3.39 8.30 41.48
N ASN A 106 -2.79 9.12 42.36
CA ASN A 106 -2.00 10.27 41.93
C ASN A 106 -0.64 9.83 41.40
N GLN A 107 0.02 8.88 42.09
CA GLN A 107 1.28 8.28 41.64
C GLN A 107 1.13 7.60 40.27
N VAL A 108 0.00 6.91 40.02
CA VAL A 108 -0.30 6.32 38.71
C VAL A 108 -0.51 7.40 37.65
N LYS A 109 -1.19 8.51 37.96
CA LYS A 109 -1.36 9.63 37.03
C LYS A 109 -0.01 10.27 36.67
N ASP A 110 0.89 10.41 37.62
CA ASP A 110 2.23 10.96 37.39
C ASP A 110 3.07 10.00 36.54
N MET A 111 3.03 8.70 36.84
CA MET A 111 3.70 7.66 36.05
C MET A 111 3.18 7.65 34.60
N LEU A 112 1.87 7.77 34.37
CA LEU A 112 1.28 7.81 33.03
C LEU A 112 1.60 9.09 32.24
N LYS A 113 2.01 10.17 32.91
CA LYS A 113 2.42 11.42 32.26
C LYS A 113 3.91 11.47 31.94
N ASP A 114 4.71 10.59 32.54
CA ASP A 114 6.14 10.53 32.31
C ASP A 114 6.42 10.05 30.88
N GLU A 115 7.02 10.92 30.06
CA GLU A 115 7.35 10.63 28.67
C GLU A 115 8.55 9.68 28.51
N SER A 116 9.32 9.46 29.58
CA SER A 116 10.44 8.51 29.57
C SER A 116 10.00 7.05 29.74
N ILE A 117 8.76 6.82 30.18
CA ILE A 117 8.22 5.47 30.43
C ILE A 117 7.44 5.00 29.21
N ASN A 118 7.91 3.92 28.58
CA ASN A 118 7.16 3.20 27.55
C ASN A 118 6.40 2.04 28.19
N PHE A 119 5.09 2.19 28.31
CA PHE A 119 4.22 1.12 28.83
C PHE A 119 3.93 0.07 27.76
N SER A 120 3.93 -1.19 28.17
CA SER A 120 3.38 -2.30 27.42
C SER A 120 1.84 -2.32 27.45
N ASP A 121 1.23 -3.05 26.51
CA ASP A 121 -0.23 -3.24 26.48
C ASP A 121 -0.75 -3.90 27.78
N TYR A 122 0.02 -4.83 28.34
CA TYR A 122 -0.31 -5.50 29.60
C TYR A 122 -0.38 -4.49 30.74
N GLU A 123 0.65 -3.65 30.90
CA GLU A 123 0.72 -2.65 31.96
C GLU A 123 -0.43 -1.63 31.85
N LEU A 124 -0.72 -1.16 30.63
CA LEU A 124 -1.84 -0.24 30.39
C LEU A 124 -3.20 -0.88 30.68
N LEU A 125 -3.40 -2.14 30.30
CA LEU A 125 -4.63 -2.89 30.62
C LEU A 125 -4.77 -3.13 32.12
N LYS A 126 -3.67 -3.47 32.80
CA LYS A 126 -3.66 -3.70 34.24
C LYS A 126 -4.01 -2.41 34.99
N ILE A 127 -3.37 -1.29 34.67
CA ILE A 127 -3.72 0.02 35.23
C ILE A 127 -5.20 0.32 35.03
N GLN A 128 -5.71 0.13 33.80
CA GLN A 128 -7.12 0.36 33.50
C GLN A 128 -8.06 -0.53 34.32
N SER A 129 -7.69 -1.79 34.55
CA SER A 129 -8.51 -2.72 35.34
C SER A 129 -8.54 -2.39 36.84
N VAL A 130 -7.40 -1.97 37.40
CA VAL A 130 -7.26 -1.66 38.84
C VAL A 130 -7.97 -0.35 39.17
N TYR A 131 -7.85 0.67 38.31
CA TYR A 131 -8.43 2.00 38.51
C TYR A 131 -9.61 2.29 37.58
N LYS A 132 -10.43 1.27 37.30
CA LYS A 132 -11.54 1.32 36.33
C LYS A 132 -12.54 2.47 36.55
N ASP A 133 -12.64 2.96 37.79
CA ASP A 133 -13.59 4.01 38.19
C ASP A 133 -12.95 5.43 38.20
N ASP A 134 -11.64 5.56 38.00
CA ASP A 134 -10.94 6.86 37.90
C ASP A 134 -10.88 7.30 36.43
N MET A 135 -11.79 8.18 36.03
CA MET A 135 -11.85 8.73 34.67
C MET A 135 -10.57 9.46 34.24
N GLY A 136 -9.81 10.04 35.19
CA GLY A 136 -8.56 10.72 34.89
C GLY A 136 -7.46 9.75 34.48
N ILE A 137 -7.37 8.61 35.18
CA ILE A 137 -6.45 7.53 34.81
C ILE A 137 -6.88 6.89 33.49
N ASP A 138 -8.16 6.60 33.32
CA ASP A 138 -8.67 6.00 32.08
C ASP A 138 -8.37 6.88 30.85
N ARG A 139 -8.53 8.21 30.96
CA ARG A 139 -8.14 9.14 29.89
C ARG A 139 -6.65 9.04 29.54
N LEU A 140 -5.78 9.09 30.55
CA LEU A 140 -4.32 9.01 30.36
C LEU A 140 -3.89 7.66 29.78
N VAL A 141 -4.51 6.55 30.20
CA VAL A 141 -4.28 5.23 29.62
C VAL A 141 -4.66 5.22 28.14
N ARG A 142 -5.80 5.81 27.75
CA ARG A 142 -6.20 5.91 26.34
C ARG A 142 -5.21 6.76 25.53
N GLU A 143 -4.75 7.87 26.09
CA GLU A 143 -3.72 8.72 25.45
C GLU A 143 -2.43 7.91 25.21
N GLN A 144 -1.95 7.16 26.21
CA GLN A 144 -0.76 6.30 26.06
C GLN A 144 -0.97 5.16 25.06
N LYS A 145 -2.13 4.49 25.08
CA LYS A 145 -2.49 3.49 24.06
C LYS A 145 -2.47 4.07 22.65
N SER A 146 -2.95 5.30 22.48
CA SER A 146 -2.91 6.00 21.19
C SER A 146 -1.49 6.32 20.76
N LYS A 147 -0.63 6.78 21.68
CA LYS A 147 0.80 7.05 21.42
C LYS A 147 1.52 5.77 20.96
N ASN A 148 1.30 4.64 21.64
CA ASN A 148 1.88 3.36 21.26
C ASN A 148 1.37 2.88 19.90
N THR A 149 0.07 3.01 19.64
CA THR A 149 -0.55 2.56 18.39
C THR A 149 -0.08 3.37 17.19
N ASN A 150 0.17 4.67 17.38
CA ASN A 150 0.56 5.61 16.33
C ASN A 150 2.05 6.00 16.36
N ALA A 151 2.89 5.28 17.12
CA ALA A 151 4.31 5.59 17.24
C ALA A 151 5.03 5.63 15.87
N PHE A 152 4.53 4.87 14.89
CA PHE A 152 5.01 4.88 13.51
C PHE A 152 4.89 6.25 12.81
N GLU A 153 3.98 7.13 13.26
CA GLU A 153 3.78 8.46 12.67
C GLU A 153 4.99 9.38 12.91
N ASN A 154 5.79 9.08 13.93
CA ASN A 154 7.03 9.80 14.24
C ASN A 154 8.27 9.18 13.58
N ASP A 155 8.13 8.07 12.86
CA ASP A 155 9.26 7.43 12.18
C ASP A 155 9.74 8.32 11.01
N PRO A 156 11.03 8.69 10.92
CA PRO A 156 11.54 9.57 9.87
C PRO A 156 11.29 9.04 8.44
N ASP A 157 11.35 7.72 8.24
CA ASP A 157 11.06 7.12 6.94
C ASP A 157 9.56 7.18 6.64
N TYR A 158 8.70 7.00 7.66
CA TYR A 158 7.24 7.13 7.49
C TYR A 158 6.85 8.55 7.08
N ILE A 159 7.41 9.55 7.78
CA ILE A 159 7.20 10.97 7.47
C ILE A 159 7.65 11.26 6.03
N ARG A 160 8.85 10.81 5.63
CA ARG A 160 9.36 10.98 4.27
C ARG A 160 8.43 10.38 3.21
N TYR A 161 7.96 9.14 3.41
CA TYR A 161 7.04 8.51 2.46
C TYR A 161 5.66 9.18 2.43
N ALA A 162 5.18 9.70 3.58
CA ALA A 162 3.93 10.44 3.65
C ALA A 162 4.01 11.76 2.86
N GLU A 163 5.13 12.48 2.98
CA GLU A 163 5.41 13.69 2.21
C GLU A 163 5.49 13.39 0.70
N ASP A 164 6.27 12.38 0.30
CA ASP A 164 6.39 11.95 -1.11
C ASP A 164 5.00 11.57 -1.70
N LEU A 165 4.19 10.87 -0.92
CA LEU A 165 2.84 10.45 -1.33
C LEU A 165 1.88 11.63 -1.50
N ALA A 166 1.97 12.65 -0.65
CA ALA A 166 1.18 13.87 -0.80
C ALA A 166 1.51 14.59 -2.12
N VAL A 167 2.80 14.72 -2.46
CA VAL A 167 3.25 15.32 -3.71
C VAL A 167 2.80 14.49 -4.92
N LEU A 168 3.02 13.17 -4.88
CA LEU A 168 2.64 12.28 -5.98
C LEU A 168 1.13 12.34 -6.28
N ARG A 169 0.29 12.43 -5.25
CA ARG A 169 -1.16 12.60 -5.41
C ARG A 169 -1.51 13.95 -6.04
N GLN A 170 -0.86 15.03 -5.62
CA GLN A 170 -1.07 16.36 -6.21
C GLN A 170 -0.70 16.37 -7.70
N VAL A 171 0.47 15.81 -8.04
CA VAL A 171 0.93 15.68 -9.44
C VAL A 171 -0.02 14.80 -10.24
N LYS A 172 -0.51 13.70 -9.67
CA LYS A 172 -1.48 12.83 -10.34
C LYS A 172 -2.78 13.56 -10.68
N VAL A 173 -3.29 14.38 -9.77
CA VAL A 173 -4.50 15.19 -10.01
C VAL A 173 -4.27 16.21 -11.12
N ALA A 174 -3.11 16.87 -11.12
CA ALA A 174 -2.75 17.84 -12.15
C ALA A 174 -2.40 17.20 -13.51
N GLY A 175 -1.92 15.96 -13.52
CA GLY A 175 -1.51 15.23 -14.71
C GLY A 175 -0.33 15.92 -15.42
N LEU A 176 -0.46 16.12 -16.73
CA LEU A 176 0.56 16.82 -17.51
C LEU A 176 0.62 18.33 -17.19
N GLY A 177 -0.42 18.90 -16.55
CA GLY A 177 -0.48 20.33 -16.25
C GLY A 177 0.56 20.80 -15.24
N LEU A 178 1.10 19.91 -14.41
CA LEU A 178 2.11 20.22 -13.40
C LEU A 178 3.08 19.05 -13.22
N VAL A 179 4.31 19.25 -13.69
CA VAL A 179 5.38 18.25 -13.69
C VAL A 179 6.64 18.87 -13.07
N TYR A 180 7.33 18.14 -12.20
CA TYR A 180 8.52 18.64 -11.50
C TYR A 180 9.80 18.10 -12.15
N LEU A 181 10.75 18.97 -12.46
CA LEU A 181 12.06 18.60 -12.99
C LEU A 181 13.16 19.09 -12.05
N PRO A 182 14.14 18.25 -11.66
CA PRO A 182 15.27 18.68 -10.84
C PRO A 182 16.04 19.83 -11.49
N ASP A 183 16.44 20.79 -10.67
CA ASP A 183 17.22 21.96 -11.08
C ASP A 183 18.17 22.38 -9.96
N ASP A 184 19.26 23.07 -10.30
CA ASP A 184 20.28 23.51 -9.35
C ASP A 184 19.92 24.84 -8.64
N ASN A 185 18.64 25.24 -8.70
CA ASN A 185 18.15 26.44 -8.05
C ASN A 185 17.96 26.24 -6.52
N GLU A 186 17.69 27.31 -5.78
CA GLU A 186 17.50 27.25 -4.32
C GLU A 186 16.37 26.29 -3.88
N GLN A 187 15.38 26.05 -4.75
CA GLN A 187 14.26 25.13 -4.49
C GLN A 187 14.60 23.67 -4.84
N GLY A 188 15.65 23.43 -5.63
CA GLY A 188 16.07 22.12 -6.12
C GLY A 188 15.25 21.56 -7.30
N TYR A 189 14.28 22.32 -7.82
CA TYR A 189 13.39 21.89 -8.90
C TYR A 189 12.75 23.05 -9.66
N GLN A 190 12.21 22.76 -10.85
CA GLN A 190 11.32 23.63 -11.63
C GLN A 190 10.02 22.90 -11.98
N THR A 191 8.94 23.65 -12.18
CA THR A 191 7.63 23.10 -12.58
C THR A 191 7.30 23.41 -14.04
N PHE A 192 6.77 22.43 -14.76
CA PHE A 192 6.41 22.55 -16.18
C PHE A 192 4.99 22.04 -16.45
N ASN A 193 4.28 22.72 -17.34
CA ASN A 193 3.04 22.22 -17.94
C ASN A 193 3.34 21.51 -19.27
N LEU A 194 3.23 20.19 -19.31
CA LEU A 194 3.47 19.34 -20.48
C LEU A 194 2.21 19.04 -21.31
N GLU A 195 1.13 19.78 -21.14
CA GLU A 195 -0.03 19.68 -22.03
C GLU A 195 0.36 20.09 -23.46
N LEU A 196 -0.13 19.34 -24.45
CA LEU A 196 0.14 19.61 -25.87
C LEU A 196 -0.96 20.48 -26.49
N TYR A 197 -2.15 20.43 -25.89
CA TYR A 197 -3.27 21.31 -26.20
C TYR A 197 -2.97 22.74 -25.74
N ASN A 198 -3.32 23.74 -26.55
CA ASN A 198 -3.10 25.20 -26.36
C ASN A 198 -1.75 25.79 -26.73
N HIS A 199 -0.82 25.06 -27.34
CA HIS A 199 0.43 25.68 -27.74
C HIS A 199 0.29 26.37 -29.09
N GLY A 200 -0.33 27.56 -29.10
CA GLY A 200 -0.09 28.59 -30.12
C GLY A 200 1.37 29.08 -30.11
N MET A 201 2.31 28.21 -29.71
CA MET A 201 3.72 28.46 -29.63
C MET A 201 4.29 28.49 -31.05
N ASN A 202 5.04 29.53 -31.34
CA ASN A 202 5.84 29.57 -32.56
C ASN A 202 7.04 28.61 -32.45
N SER A 203 7.73 28.37 -33.56
CA SER A 203 8.88 27.46 -33.60
C SER A 203 9.99 27.84 -32.61
N GLN A 204 10.20 29.12 -32.34
CA GLN A 204 11.23 29.58 -31.41
C GLN A 204 10.88 29.22 -29.97
N GLN A 205 9.62 29.40 -29.56
CA GLN A 205 9.13 29.02 -28.24
C GLN A 205 9.20 27.50 -28.02
N ILE A 206 8.94 26.71 -29.07
CA ILE A 206 9.14 25.25 -29.04
C ILE A 206 10.62 24.92 -28.81
N ASP A 207 11.54 25.59 -29.52
CA ASP A 207 12.99 25.37 -29.39
C ASP A 207 13.52 25.75 -28.01
N GLU A 208 13.13 26.92 -27.48
CA GLU A 208 13.49 27.36 -26.12
C GLU A 208 13.04 26.35 -25.07
N ARG A 209 11.82 25.82 -25.23
CA ARG A 209 11.25 24.82 -24.32
C ARG A 209 11.97 23.49 -24.40
N ILE A 210 12.25 22.99 -25.60
CA ILE A 210 13.02 21.76 -25.81
C ILE A 210 14.43 21.91 -25.21
N ASN A 211 15.10 23.03 -25.45
CA ASN A 211 16.45 23.27 -24.94
C ASN A 211 16.47 23.34 -23.41
N THR A 212 15.47 23.99 -22.81
CA THR A 212 15.30 24.03 -21.35
C THR A 212 15.13 22.64 -20.77
N LEU A 213 14.20 21.84 -21.31
CA LEU A 213 13.96 20.47 -20.84
C LEU A 213 15.20 19.58 -21.03
N LYS A 214 15.89 19.68 -22.17
CA LYS A 214 17.15 18.94 -22.39
C LYS A 214 18.22 19.29 -21.37
N LYS A 215 18.37 20.58 -21.03
CA LYS A 215 19.31 21.03 -19.98
C LYS A 215 18.93 20.43 -18.62
N LEU A 216 17.67 20.51 -18.22
CA LEU A 216 17.22 19.95 -16.93
C LEU A 216 17.38 18.43 -16.87
N LEU A 217 17.17 17.72 -17.98
CA LEU A 217 17.42 16.28 -18.07
C LEU A 217 18.90 15.91 -17.87
N THR A 218 19.84 16.80 -18.19
CA THR A 218 21.27 16.57 -17.90
C THR A 218 21.60 16.69 -16.41
N THR A 219 20.89 17.54 -15.68
CA THR A 219 21.05 17.70 -14.22
C THR A 219 20.65 16.44 -13.45
N ILE A 220 19.72 15.65 -14.01
CA ILE A 220 19.29 14.35 -13.46
C ILE A 220 20.45 13.33 -13.41
N LYS A 221 21.47 13.45 -14.28
CA LYS A 221 22.60 12.50 -14.37
C LYS A 221 23.65 12.62 -13.24
N ASN A 222 23.69 13.74 -12.50
CA ASN A 222 24.82 14.05 -11.61
C ASN A 222 24.53 13.91 -10.11
N ALA A 223 23.31 13.57 -9.70
CA ALA A 223 23.02 13.28 -8.29
C ALA A 223 23.32 11.81 -8.00
N GLY A 224 24.53 11.53 -7.53
CA GLY A 224 24.99 10.20 -7.09
C GLY A 224 24.15 9.61 -5.95
N TYR A 225 23.01 9.05 -6.32
CA TYR A 225 22.19 8.17 -5.50
C TYR A 225 21.99 6.88 -6.30
N PRO A 226 21.89 5.72 -5.61
CA PRO A 226 22.14 4.43 -6.21
C PRO A 226 21.34 4.25 -7.49
N SER A 227 22.06 3.96 -8.57
CA SER A 227 21.52 3.43 -9.82
C SER A 227 20.42 2.43 -9.48
N ILE A 228 19.19 2.73 -9.85
CA ILE A 228 18.10 1.76 -9.73
C ILE A 228 18.25 0.75 -10.88
N THR A 229 19.22 -0.15 -10.74
CA THR A 229 19.36 -1.45 -11.45
C THR A 229 20.39 -2.24 -10.65
N PRO A 230 20.07 -3.43 -10.09
CA PRO A 230 19.14 -4.47 -10.53
C PRO A 230 17.88 -4.65 -9.66
N GLU A 231 17.58 -3.70 -8.76
CA GLU A 231 16.32 -3.74 -7.99
C GLU A 231 15.09 -3.47 -8.86
N PHE A 232 15.21 -2.88 -10.06
CA PHE A 232 14.07 -2.66 -10.96
C PHE A 232 13.57 -3.96 -11.63
N GLU A 233 14.46 -4.93 -11.86
CA GLU A 233 14.09 -6.28 -12.31
C GLU A 233 13.78 -7.19 -11.13
N GLN A 234 14.50 -7.06 -10.01
CA GLN A 234 14.16 -7.78 -8.79
C GLN A 234 12.83 -7.30 -8.19
N LEU A 235 12.40 -6.04 -8.32
CA LEU A 235 11.09 -5.54 -7.86
C LEU A 235 9.95 -5.77 -8.86
N LYS A 236 10.24 -6.07 -10.14
CA LYS A 236 9.27 -6.76 -10.99
C LYS A 236 9.12 -8.24 -10.59
N GLN A 237 10.17 -8.86 -10.05
CA GLN A 237 10.15 -10.20 -9.46
C GLN A 237 9.71 -10.21 -7.98
N GLU A 238 9.69 -9.05 -7.30
CA GLU A 238 9.20 -8.76 -5.95
C GLU A 238 7.97 -7.82 -5.97
N GLN A 239 7.25 -7.71 -7.10
CA GLN A 239 5.84 -8.08 -6.91
C GLN A 239 5.95 -9.43 -6.23
N PRO A 240 5.31 -9.69 -5.07
CA PRO A 240 5.29 -11.04 -4.59
C PRO A 240 4.92 -11.81 -5.83
N SER A 241 5.84 -12.67 -6.32
CA SER A 241 5.39 -13.79 -7.08
C SER A 241 4.21 -14.19 -6.21
N LYS A 242 3.02 -14.26 -6.80
CA LYS A 242 2.23 -15.40 -6.40
C LYS A 242 3.24 -16.54 -6.56
N LYS A 243 4.01 -16.85 -5.50
CA LYS A 243 4.05 -18.16 -4.94
C LYS A 243 2.62 -18.54 -5.14
N GLU A 244 2.37 -19.23 -6.25
CA GLU A 244 1.14 -19.96 -6.42
C GLU A 244 0.98 -20.55 -5.04
N LYS A 245 0.01 -20.04 -4.27
CA LYS A 245 -0.26 -20.60 -2.97
C LYS A 245 -0.36 -22.07 -3.31
N THR A 246 0.60 -22.89 -2.88
CA THR A 246 0.46 -24.33 -2.98
C THR A 246 -0.76 -24.59 -2.14
N LEU A 247 -1.90 -24.66 -2.81
CA LEU A 247 -3.19 -24.84 -2.17
C LEU A 247 -3.09 -26.22 -1.54
N GLU A 248 -3.31 -26.28 -0.22
CA GLU A 248 -3.31 -27.56 0.50
C GLU A 248 -4.43 -28.44 -0.04
N PHE A 249 -5.49 -27.80 -0.56
CA PHE A 249 -6.66 -28.47 -1.10
C PHE A 249 -6.76 -28.32 -2.62
N GLU A 250 -7.00 -29.46 -3.27
CA GLU A 250 -7.34 -29.51 -4.68
C GLU A 250 -8.58 -28.68 -4.99
N GLU A 251 -8.70 -28.25 -6.25
CA GLU A 251 -9.89 -27.54 -6.70
C GLU A 251 -11.11 -28.44 -6.67
N PHE A 252 -12.11 -28.01 -5.90
CA PHE A 252 -13.34 -28.76 -5.63
C PHE A 252 -13.14 -30.08 -4.87
N ASP A 253 -12.25 -30.09 -3.87
CA ASP A 253 -12.09 -31.20 -2.92
C ASP A 253 -13.46 -31.72 -2.41
N GLU A 254 -13.71 -33.02 -2.55
CA GLU A 254 -15.00 -33.65 -2.25
C GLU A 254 -15.48 -33.43 -0.81
N ARG A 255 -14.57 -33.16 0.14
CA ARG A 255 -14.87 -32.93 1.56
C ARG A 255 -15.49 -31.58 1.83
N ILE A 256 -15.48 -30.65 0.85
CA ILE A 256 -16.04 -29.31 1.03
C ILE A 256 -17.55 -29.27 0.77
N PHE A 257 -18.12 -30.25 0.08
CA PHE A 257 -19.52 -30.22 -0.33
C PHE A 257 -20.42 -30.76 0.78
N LYS A 258 -21.36 -29.96 1.28
CA LYS A 258 -22.28 -30.35 2.37
C LYS A 258 -23.08 -31.63 2.10
N GLY A 259 -23.30 -31.97 0.82
CA GLY A 259 -23.98 -33.19 0.42
C GLY A 259 -23.07 -34.38 0.12
N SER A 260 -21.76 -34.24 0.28
CA SER A 260 -20.79 -35.33 0.12
C SER A 260 -20.74 -36.19 1.40
N PRO A 261 -20.57 -37.52 1.30
CA PRO A 261 -20.42 -38.39 2.47
C PRO A 261 -19.14 -38.11 3.26
N LYS A 262 -18.14 -37.50 2.61
CA LYS A 262 -16.87 -37.12 3.23
C LYS A 262 -16.86 -35.66 3.69
N TYR A 263 -18.03 -35.03 3.79
CA TYR A 263 -18.13 -33.64 4.18
C TYR A 263 -17.50 -33.38 5.55
N ASP A 264 -16.53 -32.46 5.59
CA ASP A 264 -15.89 -32.01 6.80
C ASP A 264 -15.96 -30.48 6.87
N THR A 265 -16.60 -29.98 7.93
CA THR A 265 -16.81 -28.55 8.14
C THR A 265 -15.47 -27.82 8.38
N VAL A 266 -14.50 -28.45 9.03
CA VAL A 266 -13.16 -27.88 9.25
C VAL A 266 -12.38 -27.81 7.93
N VAL A 267 -12.47 -28.85 7.10
CA VAL A 267 -11.84 -28.87 5.77
C VAL A 267 -12.46 -27.80 4.86
N ARG A 268 -13.80 -27.67 4.86
CA ARG A 268 -14.49 -26.59 4.14
C ARG A 268 -14.02 -25.21 4.60
N PHE A 269 -13.84 -24.99 5.90
CA PHE A 269 -13.36 -23.71 6.41
C PHE A 269 -11.97 -23.39 5.87
N LYS A 270 -11.03 -24.34 5.97
CA LYS A 270 -9.65 -24.19 5.50
C LYS A 270 -9.60 -23.95 4.00
N TYR A 271 -10.35 -24.73 3.22
CA TYR A 271 -10.49 -24.59 1.77
C TYR A 271 -10.97 -23.17 1.37
N LEU A 272 -12.05 -22.68 1.99
CA LEU A 272 -12.58 -21.36 1.70
C LEU A 272 -11.60 -20.27 2.12
N ARG A 273 -10.92 -20.44 3.27
CA ARG A 273 -9.90 -19.50 3.75
C ARG A 273 -8.75 -19.36 2.75
N GLU A 274 -8.27 -20.46 2.18
CA GLU A 274 -7.19 -20.41 1.18
C GLU A 274 -7.57 -19.61 -0.07
N ARG A 275 -8.84 -19.72 -0.49
CA ARG A 275 -9.35 -19.17 -1.76
C ARG A 275 -9.93 -17.76 -1.66
N PHE A 276 -10.44 -17.35 -0.51
CA PHE A 276 -11.17 -16.07 -0.33
C PHE A 276 -10.56 -15.12 0.69
N THR A 277 -9.51 -15.53 1.39
CA THR A 277 -8.80 -14.60 2.28
C THR A 277 -7.72 -13.86 1.49
N ASP A 278 -7.97 -12.58 1.30
CA ASP A 278 -6.97 -11.61 0.90
C ASP A 278 -6.33 -11.04 2.18
N ASP A 279 -5.00 -11.04 2.25
CA ASP A 279 -4.22 -10.38 3.31
C ASP A 279 -4.48 -8.85 3.36
N GLN A 280 -5.31 -8.33 2.45
CA GLN A 280 -5.72 -6.93 2.32
C GLN A 280 -6.77 -6.48 3.34
N ASN A 281 -7.42 -7.39 4.08
CA ASN A 281 -8.41 -7.03 5.11
C ASN A 281 -7.78 -6.53 6.43
N GLY A 282 -6.53 -6.05 6.41
CA GLY A 282 -5.89 -5.39 7.55
C GLY A 282 -5.81 -6.25 8.82
N GLY A 283 -5.70 -7.58 8.69
CA GLY A 283 -5.68 -8.49 9.83
C GLY A 283 -7.02 -8.66 10.56
N ARG A 284 -8.17 -8.29 9.93
CA ARG A 284 -9.52 -8.51 10.51
C ARG A 284 -9.75 -9.97 10.94
N TRP A 285 -9.20 -10.91 10.19
CA TRP A 285 -9.40 -12.34 10.39
C TRP A 285 -8.18 -13.04 11.00
N ASP A 286 -7.31 -12.28 11.67
CA ASP A 286 -6.19 -12.84 12.43
C ASP A 286 -6.72 -13.55 13.69
N TYR A 287 -6.52 -14.87 13.75
CA TYR A 287 -6.98 -15.73 14.84
C TYR A 287 -6.30 -15.44 16.18
N ARG A 288 -5.23 -14.63 16.17
CA ARG A 288 -4.48 -14.22 17.36
C ARG A 288 -5.06 -12.98 18.05
N ARG A 289 -6.10 -12.38 17.46
CA ARG A 289 -6.81 -11.25 18.07
C ARG A 289 -7.83 -11.73 19.09
N ASP A 290 -7.95 -11.01 20.19
CA ASP A 290 -8.92 -11.32 21.25
C ASP A 290 -10.38 -11.14 20.80
N ASP A 291 -10.63 -10.33 19.76
CA ASP A 291 -11.94 -10.11 19.16
C ASP A 291 -12.23 -11.02 17.95
N TYR A 292 -11.38 -12.01 17.69
CA TYR A 292 -11.57 -12.94 16.58
C TYR A 292 -12.79 -13.84 16.81
N ASN A 293 -13.78 -13.70 15.93
CA ASN A 293 -14.98 -14.55 15.92
C ASN A 293 -14.95 -15.51 14.74
N VAL A 294 -14.73 -16.80 15.03
CA VAL A 294 -14.69 -17.90 14.05
C VAL A 294 -16.00 -18.02 13.26
N ILE A 295 -17.15 -17.80 13.91
CA ILE A 295 -18.47 -17.92 13.27
C ILE A 295 -18.66 -16.78 12.25
N SER A 296 -18.33 -15.55 12.63
CA SER A 296 -18.41 -14.41 11.71
C SER A 296 -17.42 -14.52 10.54
N HIS A 297 -16.24 -15.13 10.77
CA HIS A 297 -15.27 -15.40 9.71
C HIS A 297 -15.80 -16.47 8.75
N TRP A 298 -16.39 -17.53 9.29
CA TRP A 298 -17.04 -18.57 8.51
C TRP A 298 -18.15 -18.01 7.61
N GLU A 299 -19.05 -17.20 8.17
CA GLU A 299 -20.14 -16.55 7.42
C GLU A 299 -19.61 -15.64 6.31
N TYR A 300 -18.56 -14.87 6.59
CA TYR A 300 -17.90 -14.02 5.59
C TYR A 300 -17.37 -14.84 4.40
N LEU A 301 -16.69 -15.96 4.67
CA LEU A 301 -16.12 -16.83 3.64
C LEU A 301 -17.21 -17.51 2.80
N GLU A 302 -18.29 -17.96 3.44
CA GLU A 302 -19.46 -18.52 2.76
C GLU A 302 -20.13 -17.48 1.85
N ASN A 303 -20.29 -16.24 2.32
CA ASN A 303 -20.85 -15.15 1.52
C ASN A 303 -19.97 -14.84 0.30
N LYS A 304 -18.64 -14.87 0.45
CA LYS A 304 -17.71 -14.70 -0.69
C LYS A 304 -17.82 -15.83 -1.71
N GLN A 305 -17.94 -17.07 -1.25
CA GLN A 305 -18.21 -18.22 -2.13
C GLN A 305 -19.52 -18.04 -2.89
N GLN A 306 -20.60 -17.66 -2.21
CA GLN A 306 -21.90 -17.41 -2.85
C GLN A 306 -21.84 -16.27 -3.87
N GLN A 307 -21.18 -15.16 -3.54
CA GLN A 307 -20.96 -14.07 -4.48
C GLN A 307 -20.19 -14.52 -5.73
N ARG A 308 -19.18 -15.38 -5.57
CA ARG A 308 -18.44 -15.92 -6.71
C ARG A 308 -19.32 -16.84 -7.58
N LEU A 309 -20.15 -17.69 -6.97
CA LEU A 309 -21.10 -18.52 -7.71
C LEU A 309 -22.13 -17.68 -8.48
N LEU A 310 -22.55 -16.54 -7.95
CA LEU A 310 -23.49 -15.64 -8.64
C LEU A 310 -22.82 -14.86 -9.79
N ASN A 311 -21.58 -14.42 -9.60
CA ASN A 311 -20.91 -13.50 -10.52
C ASN A 311 -20.07 -14.20 -11.60
N ASP A 312 -19.64 -15.44 -11.38
CA ASP A 312 -18.82 -16.22 -12.31
C ASP A 312 -19.53 -17.51 -12.74
N LYS A 313 -20.19 -17.45 -13.91
CA LYS A 313 -20.97 -18.57 -14.45
C LYS A 313 -20.11 -19.82 -14.72
N LYS A 314 -18.87 -19.65 -15.20
CA LYS A 314 -17.98 -20.79 -15.48
C LYS A 314 -17.57 -21.49 -14.19
N TYR A 315 -17.27 -20.71 -13.15
CA TYR A 315 -16.98 -21.24 -11.83
C TYR A 315 -18.19 -21.96 -11.21
N ALA A 316 -19.39 -21.39 -11.35
CA ALA A 316 -20.62 -22.00 -10.84
C ALA A 316 -20.94 -23.34 -11.52
N GLU A 317 -20.81 -23.41 -12.85
CA GLU A 317 -20.99 -24.65 -13.60
C GLU A 317 -20.01 -25.74 -13.16
N ALA A 318 -18.73 -25.41 -13.01
CA ALA A 318 -17.71 -26.33 -12.53
C ALA A 318 -17.97 -26.79 -11.08
N TYR A 319 -18.33 -25.86 -10.20
CA TYR A 319 -18.64 -26.14 -8.79
C TYR A 319 -19.83 -27.09 -8.65
N HIS A 320 -20.94 -26.84 -9.36
CA HIS A 320 -22.12 -27.70 -9.28
C HIS A 320 -21.90 -29.06 -9.93
N LYS A 321 -21.10 -29.14 -10.99
CA LYS A 321 -20.70 -30.42 -11.58
C LYS A 321 -19.90 -31.28 -10.60
N ALA A 322 -18.90 -30.68 -9.94
CA ALA A 322 -18.10 -31.37 -8.92
C ALA A 322 -18.95 -31.75 -7.70
N GLU A 323 -19.87 -30.87 -7.27
CA GLU A 323 -20.81 -31.16 -6.19
C GLU A 323 -21.69 -32.38 -6.52
N GLN A 324 -22.21 -32.47 -7.74
CA GLN A 324 -23.02 -33.61 -8.18
C GLN A 324 -22.21 -34.90 -8.27
N GLN A 325 -20.97 -34.84 -8.76
CA GLN A 325 -20.07 -36.00 -8.79
C GLN A 325 -19.74 -36.50 -7.38
N SER A 326 -19.45 -35.59 -6.44
CA SER A 326 -19.20 -35.94 -5.04
C SER A 326 -20.40 -36.60 -4.35
N LYS A 327 -21.63 -36.28 -4.79
CA LYS A 327 -22.89 -36.90 -4.32
C LYS A 327 -23.19 -38.25 -4.99
N GLN A 328 -22.62 -38.53 -6.16
CA GLN A 328 -22.83 -39.81 -6.86
C GLN A 328 -21.87 -40.90 -6.36
N ASN A 329 -20.63 -40.54 -6.01
CA ASN A 329 -19.67 -41.44 -5.37
C ASN A 329 -20.14 -41.96 -3.99
N SER A 330 -21.26 -41.47 -3.46
CA SER A 330 -21.90 -41.96 -2.23
C SER A 330 -22.97 -43.04 -2.46
N LYS A 331 -23.20 -43.44 -3.72
CA LYS A 331 -24.18 -44.48 -4.08
C LYS A 331 -23.52 -45.80 -4.51
N ASP A 332 -22.21 -45.78 -4.75
CA ASP A 332 -21.42 -46.93 -5.19
C ASP A 332 -20.46 -47.47 -4.10
N ASP A 333 -20.43 -46.82 -2.92
CA ASP A 333 -19.89 -47.31 -1.64
C ASP A 333 -21.05 -47.67 -0.70
#